data_AF-A0A7K4K8E1-F1
#
_entry.id   AF-A0A7K4K8E1-F1
#
_cell.length_a   1.000
_cell.length_b   1.000
_cell.length_c   1.000
_cell.angle_alpha   90.00
_cell.angle_beta   90.00
_cell.angle_gamma   90.00
#
_symmetry.space_group_name_H-M   'P 1'
#
loop_
_entity.id
_entity.type
_entity.pdbx_description
1 polymer ?
#
loop_
_entity_poly.entity_id
_entity_poly.type
_entity_poly.pdbx_seq_one_letter_code
_entity_poly.pdbx_strand_id
1 'polypeptide(L)'
;AVVGATVPTGFELTAAAEVEEKLGARAAVSRDRGKIYFEVAPERLAQVHQLRSVDNLFVVVQEFKDYQFKEGKEEALKDLEDLVKKLPWAEPLKVWELNNSLKKKKTKRKKQNPQNAASREKLNEDGEEERTDEKDGSDQAQGCTESAAGAEPARGEDTETAPGEVPQQRDHEDSERADAPDASHGGSGDEAKAGDGRKGEGDTSVLKFRVTCNRAGDKHSFTSNEAARDFGGAVQEHFQWKADMTNFDVEVLLNIHNNEVVVGIALTEESLHRRNITHFGPTTLRSTLAYGMLRLCDPQPTDIIIDPMCGTGAIPIEGATEWPSCYHIAGDNNPQAVKRAANNISSLLKKNENKE
;
A
#
# COMPACT_ATOMS: atom_id res chain seq x y z
N ALA A 1 -2.76 22.66 -9.03
CA ALA A 1 -2.32 22.26 -7.68
C ALA A 1 -1.05 21.42 -7.78
N VAL A 2 -0.16 21.50 -6.79
CA VAL A 2 1.05 20.67 -6.76
C VAL A 2 0.70 19.33 -6.11
N VAL A 3 0.95 18.25 -6.84
CA VAL A 3 0.79 16.88 -6.34
C VAL A 3 2.18 16.30 -6.09
N GLY A 4 2.36 15.75 -4.89
CA GLY A 4 3.49 14.91 -4.56
C GLY A 4 3.09 13.44 -4.69
N ALA A 5 4.00 12.62 -5.18
CA ALA A 5 3.82 11.18 -5.28
C ALA A 5 5.03 10.46 -4.69
N THR A 6 4.79 9.39 -3.94
CA THR A 6 5.85 8.45 -3.53
C THR A 6 6.07 7.41 -4.62
N VAL A 7 7.31 7.00 -4.82
CA VAL A 7 7.80 6.16 -5.91
C VAL A 7 8.82 5.17 -5.32
N PRO A 8 8.92 3.94 -5.83
CA PRO A 8 10.06 3.07 -5.49
C PRO A 8 11.39 3.78 -5.79
N THR A 9 12.31 3.74 -4.83
CA THR A 9 13.63 4.36 -4.97
C THR A 9 14.35 3.83 -6.20
N GLY A 10 14.95 4.72 -6.99
CA GLY A 10 15.60 4.40 -8.26
C GLY A 10 14.68 4.47 -9.49
N PHE A 11 13.36 4.57 -9.31
CA PHE A 11 12.38 4.69 -10.39
C PHE A 11 11.80 6.11 -10.52
N GLU A 12 12.38 7.11 -9.86
CA GLU A 12 11.89 8.48 -9.89
C GLU A 12 11.90 9.08 -11.29
N LEU A 13 12.94 8.80 -12.08
CA LEU A 13 13.02 9.24 -13.49
C LEU A 13 11.98 8.54 -14.35
N THR A 14 11.78 7.24 -14.15
CA THR A 14 10.73 6.47 -14.83
C THR A 14 9.35 7.02 -14.50
N ALA A 15 9.10 7.40 -13.24
CA ALA A 15 7.85 8.00 -12.83
C ALA A 15 7.67 9.41 -13.40
N ALA A 16 8.73 10.22 -13.41
CA ALA A 16 8.71 11.55 -14.02
C ALA A 16 8.37 11.47 -15.53
N ALA A 17 8.94 10.52 -16.25
CA ALA A 17 8.61 10.25 -17.65
C ALA A 17 7.15 9.78 -17.82
N GLU A 18 6.54 9.11 -16.82
CA GLU A 18 5.13 8.71 -16.88
C GLU A 18 4.22 9.92 -16.79
N VAL A 19 4.54 10.81 -15.86
CA VAL A 19 3.82 12.06 -15.65
C VAL A 19 3.91 12.94 -16.90
N GLU A 20 5.09 13.04 -17.51
CA GLU A 20 5.27 13.81 -18.74
C GLU A 20 4.47 13.21 -19.91
N GLU A 21 4.54 11.90 -20.12
CA GLU A 21 3.83 11.22 -21.20
C GLU A 21 2.30 11.27 -21.04
N LYS A 22 1.79 10.90 -19.85
CA LYS A 22 0.34 10.71 -19.64
C LYS A 22 -0.38 11.99 -19.23
N LEU A 23 0.31 12.90 -18.55
CA LEU A 23 -0.28 14.13 -18.02
C LEU A 23 0.27 15.39 -18.71
N GLY A 24 1.30 15.29 -19.56
CA GLY A 24 1.90 16.46 -20.21
C GLY A 24 2.46 17.48 -19.21
N ALA A 25 2.85 17.02 -18.01
CA ALA A 25 3.35 17.86 -16.93
C ALA A 25 4.80 17.50 -16.62
N ARG A 26 5.63 18.51 -16.37
CA ARG A 26 7.01 18.27 -15.94
C ARG A 26 7.03 17.91 -14.46
N ALA A 27 7.63 16.78 -14.13
CA ALA A 27 7.85 16.37 -12.75
C ALA A 27 9.25 16.78 -12.27
N ALA A 28 9.30 17.39 -11.09
CA ALA A 28 10.52 17.59 -10.32
C ALA A 28 10.79 16.36 -9.47
N VAL A 29 11.98 15.79 -9.63
CA VAL A 29 12.45 14.67 -8.81
C VAL A 29 13.05 15.22 -7.53
N SER A 30 12.58 14.73 -6.38
CA SER A 30 13.22 15.00 -5.10
C SER A 30 14.58 14.31 -5.10
N ARG A 31 15.64 15.03 -4.68
CA ARG A 31 17.02 14.59 -4.91
C ARG A 31 17.39 13.26 -4.26
N ASP A 32 16.64 12.76 -3.28
CA ASP A 32 17.14 11.65 -2.46
C ASP A 32 16.17 10.51 -2.09
N ARG A 33 14.85 10.53 -2.37
CA ARG A 33 13.95 9.62 -1.61
C ARG A 33 12.64 9.17 -2.26
N GLY A 34 12.67 8.68 -3.51
CA GLY A 34 11.47 8.02 -4.04
C GLY A 34 10.25 8.95 -4.03
N LYS A 35 10.44 10.22 -4.38
CA LYS A 35 9.36 11.21 -4.46
C LYS A 35 9.50 12.06 -5.70
N ILE A 36 8.36 12.32 -6.34
CA ILE A 36 8.26 13.26 -7.44
C ILE A 36 7.15 14.28 -7.15
N TYR A 37 7.34 15.49 -7.65
CA TYR A 37 6.39 16.59 -7.50
C TYR A 37 6.05 17.15 -8.87
N PHE A 38 4.77 17.35 -9.16
CA PHE A 38 4.32 17.88 -10.44
C PHE A 38 3.06 18.71 -10.28
N GLU A 39 2.89 19.66 -11.19
CA GLU A 39 1.70 20.49 -11.24
C GLU A 39 0.63 19.83 -12.11
N VAL A 40 -0.59 19.77 -11.58
CA VAL A 40 -1.73 19.24 -12.31
C VAL A 40 -2.95 20.13 -12.12
N ALA A 41 -3.73 20.25 -13.19
CA ALA A 41 -5.02 20.92 -13.17
C ALA A 41 -6.05 20.02 -12.45
N PRO A 42 -6.97 20.57 -11.63
CA PRO A 42 -7.94 19.77 -10.86
C PRO A 42 -8.78 18.82 -11.72
N GLU A 43 -9.03 19.16 -12.99
CA GLU A 43 -9.81 18.37 -13.93
C GLU A 43 -9.10 17.06 -14.32
N ARG A 44 -7.76 17.07 -14.30
CA ARG A 44 -6.92 15.91 -14.63
C ARG A 44 -6.60 15.04 -13.42
N LEU A 45 -7.13 15.36 -12.24
CA LEU A 45 -6.89 14.60 -11.01
C LEU A 45 -7.29 13.12 -11.13
N ALA A 46 -8.33 12.82 -11.90
CA ALA A 46 -8.74 11.44 -12.18
C ALA A 46 -7.70 10.63 -12.96
N GLN A 47 -6.91 11.28 -13.83
CA GLN A 47 -5.83 10.67 -14.59
C GLN A 47 -4.61 10.41 -13.72
N VAL A 48 -4.36 11.25 -12.70
CA VAL A 48 -3.27 11.04 -11.73
C VAL A 48 -3.41 9.71 -11.00
N HIS A 49 -4.64 9.29 -10.68
CA HIS A 49 -4.91 7.97 -10.07
C HIS A 49 -4.66 6.79 -11.01
N GLN A 50 -4.44 7.03 -12.30
CA GLN A 50 -4.18 5.97 -13.29
C GLN A 50 -2.68 5.69 -13.44
N LEU A 51 -1.81 6.59 -12.98
CA LEU A 51 -0.36 6.39 -12.94
C LEU A 51 0.00 5.05 -12.30
N ARG A 52 0.96 4.35 -12.90
CA ARG A 52 1.37 2.99 -12.51
C ARG A 52 2.72 2.94 -11.82
N SER A 53 3.57 3.94 -12.00
CA SER A 53 4.89 4.01 -11.37
C SER A 53 4.90 4.52 -9.93
N VAL A 54 3.78 5.08 -9.46
CA VAL A 54 3.70 5.77 -8.15
C VAL A 54 2.90 4.97 -7.13
N ASP A 55 3.35 4.96 -5.87
CA ASP A 55 2.75 4.22 -4.76
C ASP A 55 1.65 5.01 -4.06
N ASN A 56 1.88 6.26 -3.69
CA ASN A 56 0.91 7.08 -2.95
C ASN A 56 0.87 8.49 -3.53
N LEU A 57 -0.29 9.13 -3.45
CA LEU A 57 -0.51 10.49 -3.93
C LEU A 57 -0.93 11.40 -2.78
N PHE A 58 -0.42 12.62 -2.76
CA PHE A 58 -0.83 13.66 -1.84
C PHE A 58 -0.79 15.04 -2.51
N VAL A 59 -1.67 15.94 -2.10
CA VAL A 59 -1.59 17.36 -2.52
C VAL A 59 -0.67 18.10 -1.56
N VAL A 60 0.27 18.88 -2.10
CA VAL A 60 1.18 19.68 -1.28
C VAL A 60 0.44 20.92 -0.80
N VAL A 61 0.44 21.12 0.52
CA VAL A 61 -0.06 22.34 1.16
C VAL A 61 1.01 23.41 1.12
N GLN A 62 2.22 23.06 1.57
CA GLN A 62 3.38 23.94 1.54
C GLN A 62 4.66 23.10 1.62
N GLU A 63 5.68 23.56 0.88
CA GLU A 63 7.04 23.05 0.94
C GLU A 63 7.95 24.14 1.52
N PHE A 64 8.84 23.75 2.43
CA PHE A 64 9.92 24.55 2.98
C PHE A 64 11.23 23.82 2.73
N LYS A 65 12.14 24.41 1.95
CA LYS A 65 13.42 23.77 1.58
C LYS A 65 14.52 23.95 2.63
N ASP A 66 14.49 25.07 3.34
CA ASP A 66 15.51 25.45 4.33
C ASP A 66 14.86 25.82 5.67
N TYR A 67 14.07 24.90 6.21
CA TYR A 67 13.42 25.03 7.51
C TYR A 67 14.47 25.04 8.65
N GLN A 68 14.51 26.14 9.40
CA GLN A 68 15.44 26.31 10.52
C GLN A 68 14.80 25.75 11.79
N PHE A 69 15.08 24.49 12.08
CA PHE A 69 14.66 23.88 13.35
C PHE A 69 15.39 24.53 14.52
N LYS A 70 14.64 24.85 15.57
CA LYS A 70 15.21 25.32 16.84
C LYS A 70 15.90 24.17 17.56
N GLU A 71 16.95 24.46 18.31
CA GLU A 71 17.71 23.44 19.06
C GLU A 71 16.86 22.83 20.20
N GLY A 72 16.06 23.66 20.86
CA GLY A 72 15.15 23.23 21.92
C GLY A 72 13.98 22.42 21.38
N LYS A 73 13.78 21.21 21.91
CA LYS A 73 12.68 20.31 21.55
C LYS A 73 11.30 20.98 21.63
N GLU A 74 11.00 21.61 22.77
CA GLU A 74 9.69 22.26 22.99
C GLU A 74 9.48 23.43 22.04
N GLU A 75 10.52 24.20 21.76
CA GLU A 75 10.42 25.35 20.85
C GLU A 75 10.26 24.91 19.40
N ALA A 76 10.90 23.81 18.99
CA ALA A 76 10.76 23.24 17.66
C ALA A 76 9.36 22.66 17.43
N LEU A 77 8.80 21.96 18.43
CA LEU A 77 7.44 21.43 18.36
C LEU A 77 6.40 22.56 18.32
N LYS A 78 6.57 23.59 19.16
CA LYS A 78 5.72 24.78 19.14
C LYS A 78 5.78 25.53 17.81
N ASP A 79 6.94 25.58 17.18
CA ASP A 79 7.09 26.19 15.85
C ASP A 79 6.31 25.42 14.77
N LEU A 80 6.28 24.08 14.86
CA LEU A 80 5.44 23.24 14.00
C LEU A 80 3.93 23.43 14.28
N GLU A 81 3.53 23.64 15.53
CA GLU A 81 2.14 23.98 15.88
C GLU A 81 1.71 25.32 15.29
N ASP A 82 2.54 26.36 15.47
CA ASP A 82 2.31 27.71 14.96
C ASP A 82 2.28 27.73 13.42
N LEU A 83 2.95 26.78 12.77
CA LEU A 83 2.94 26.62 11.32
C LEU A 83 1.53 26.36 10.79
N VAL A 84 0.73 25.54 11.48
CA VAL A 84 -0.64 25.17 11.02
C VAL A 84 -1.48 26.40 10.70
N LYS A 85 -1.39 27.45 11.53
CA LYS A 85 -2.17 28.68 11.38
C LYS A 85 -1.71 29.53 10.19
N LYS A 86 -0.48 29.33 9.70
CA LYS A 86 0.13 30.09 8.59
C LYS A 86 -0.03 29.40 7.23
N LEU A 87 -0.41 28.11 7.22
CA LEU A 87 -0.45 27.31 6.01
C LEU A 87 -1.68 27.62 5.13
N PRO A 88 -1.52 27.62 3.79
CA PRO A 88 -2.61 27.93 2.84
C PRO A 88 -3.50 26.70 2.58
N TRP A 89 -4.34 26.32 3.55
CA TRP A 89 -5.14 25.09 3.47
C TRP A 89 -6.26 25.09 2.42
N ALA A 90 -6.74 26.27 2.00
CA ALA A 90 -7.97 26.39 1.20
C ALA A 90 -7.91 25.67 -0.15
N GLU A 91 -6.83 25.84 -0.91
CA GLU A 91 -6.69 25.22 -2.25
C GLU A 91 -6.44 23.70 -2.17
N PRO A 92 -5.51 23.18 -1.33
CA PRO A 92 -5.32 21.75 -1.12
C PRO A 92 -6.60 21.03 -0.64
N LEU A 93 -7.37 21.65 0.26
CA LEU A 93 -8.62 21.05 0.75
C LEU A 93 -9.66 20.91 -0.35
N LYS A 94 -9.83 21.92 -1.22
CA LYS A 94 -10.72 21.81 -2.39
C LYS A 94 -10.31 20.67 -3.32
N VAL A 95 -9.00 20.47 -3.54
CA VAL A 95 -8.48 19.38 -4.36
C VAL A 95 -8.75 18.02 -3.71
N TRP A 96 -8.57 17.92 -2.39
CA TRP A 96 -8.90 16.72 -1.62
C TRP A 96 -10.41 16.42 -1.62
N GLU A 97 -11.27 17.43 -1.49
CA GLU A 97 -12.73 17.29 -1.58
C GLU A 97 -13.15 16.80 -2.97
N LEU A 98 -12.57 17.39 -4.03
CA LEU A 98 -12.80 16.95 -5.41
C LEU A 98 -12.39 15.49 -5.59
N ASN A 99 -11.22 15.11 -5.08
CA ASN A 99 -10.72 13.74 -5.09
C ASN A 99 -11.69 12.76 -4.40
N ASN A 100 -12.21 13.15 -3.23
CA ASN A 100 -13.17 12.33 -2.49
C ASN A 100 -14.53 12.22 -3.20
N SER A 101 -14.95 13.24 -3.94
CA SER A 101 -16.15 13.14 -4.78
C SER A 101 -15.98 12.09 -5.89
N LEU A 102 -14.77 11.97 -6.47
CA LEU A 102 -14.42 10.94 -7.44
C LEU A 102 -14.44 9.55 -6.80
N LYS A 103 -13.94 9.41 -5.56
CA LYS A 103 -14.03 8.16 -4.79
C LYS A 103 -15.47 7.75 -4.51
N LYS A 104 -16.32 8.67 -4.04
CA LYS A 104 -17.75 8.42 -3.75
C LYS A 104 -18.52 7.99 -5.01
N LYS A 105 -18.18 8.51 -6.19
CA LYS A 105 -18.74 8.04 -7.48
C LYS A 105 -18.32 6.59 -7.81
N LYS A 106 -17.07 6.20 -7.52
CA LYS A 106 -16.61 4.80 -7.65
C LYS A 106 -17.33 3.86 -6.66
N THR A 107 -17.53 4.28 -5.41
CA THR A 107 -18.23 3.46 -4.39
C THR A 107 -19.74 3.34 -4.65
N LYS A 108 -20.40 4.40 -5.17
CA LYS A 108 -21.82 4.32 -5.58
C LYS A 108 -22.06 3.37 -6.74
N ARG A 109 -21.17 3.34 -7.75
CA ARG A 109 -21.22 2.32 -8.82
C ARG A 109 -21.11 0.91 -8.26
N LYS A 110 -20.25 0.68 -7.27
CA LYS A 110 -20.10 -0.62 -6.59
C LYS A 110 -21.33 -1.00 -5.73
N LYS A 111 -22.07 -0.04 -5.18
CA LYS A 111 -23.30 -0.26 -4.39
C LYS A 111 -24.57 -0.39 -5.23
N GLN A 112 -24.58 0.08 -6.48
CA GLN A 112 -25.71 -0.04 -7.41
C GLN A 112 -25.79 -1.39 -8.13
N ASN A 113 -24.83 -2.30 -7.89
CA ASN A 113 -24.92 -3.69 -8.37
C ASN A 113 -25.23 -4.72 -7.25
N PRO A 114 -26.41 -4.66 -6.57
CA PRO A 114 -26.90 -5.77 -5.77
C PRO A 114 -28.04 -6.51 -6.52
N GLN A 115 -27.69 -7.41 -7.43
CA GLN A 115 -28.53 -8.52 -7.90
C GLN A 115 -27.57 -9.72 -8.04
N ASN A 116 -27.60 -10.77 -7.23
CA ASN A 116 -28.75 -11.51 -6.71
C ASN A 116 -28.53 -12.01 -5.27
N ALA A 117 -29.53 -11.78 -4.42
CA ALA A 117 -29.83 -12.60 -3.26
C ALA A 117 -31.28 -13.10 -3.42
N ALA A 118 -31.52 -14.34 -2.99
CA ALA A 118 -32.71 -15.19 -3.13
C ALA A 118 -32.82 -15.88 -4.50
N SER A 119 -32.88 -17.21 -4.58
CA SER A 119 -33.78 -18.07 -3.83
C SER A 119 -33.12 -19.30 -3.21
N ARG A 120 -33.43 -19.48 -1.93
CA ARG A 120 -33.27 -20.72 -1.17
C ARG A 120 -34.67 -21.36 -1.20
N GLU A 121 -34.87 -22.39 -2.01
CA GLU A 121 -36.01 -23.31 -1.87
C GLU A 121 -35.45 -24.69 -1.59
N LYS A 122 -35.67 -25.17 -0.35
CA LYS A 122 -35.66 -26.59 -0.02
C LYS A 122 -37.08 -27.09 -0.22
N LEU A 123 -37.24 -28.21 -0.92
CA LEU A 123 -38.27 -29.20 -0.63
C LEU A 123 -37.72 -30.58 -0.99
N ASN A 124 -38.07 -31.53 -0.12
CA ASN A 124 -37.53 -32.88 0.03
C ASN A 124 -38.13 -33.84 -1.01
N GLU A 125 -37.40 -34.91 -1.32
CA GLU A 125 -37.99 -36.23 -1.59
C GLU A 125 -36.99 -37.32 -1.17
N ASP A 126 -37.43 -38.18 -0.25
CA ASP A 126 -36.79 -39.41 0.21
C ASP A 126 -36.92 -40.52 -0.85
N GLY A 127 -35.97 -41.47 -0.91
CA GLY A 127 -36.18 -42.70 -1.67
C GLY A 127 -34.94 -43.52 -2.03
N GLU A 128 -34.51 -44.34 -1.07
CA GLU A 128 -34.02 -45.72 -1.24
C GLU A 128 -32.58 -46.04 -1.71
N GLU A 129 -32.11 -47.10 -1.07
CA GLU A 129 -30.79 -47.71 -1.03
C GLU A 129 -30.44 -48.45 -2.32
N GLU A 130 -29.14 -48.55 -2.64
CA GLU A 130 -28.54 -49.88 -2.86
C GLU A 130 -27.02 -49.84 -2.67
N ARG A 131 -26.55 -50.65 -1.71
CA ARG A 131 -25.16 -51.10 -1.60
C ARG A 131 -24.95 -52.23 -2.60
N THR A 132 -23.81 -52.22 -3.27
CA THR A 132 -23.10 -53.46 -3.61
C THR A 132 -21.62 -53.29 -3.27
N ASP A 133 -21.22 -53.98 -2.21
CA ASP A 133 -19.85 -54.40 -1.95
C ASP A 133 -19.49 -55.51 -2.94
N GLU A 134 -18.32 -55.43 -3.59
CA GLU A 134 -17.52 -56.63 -3.83
C GLU A 134 -16.04 -56.33 -3.59
N LYS A 135 -15.46 -57.23 -2.80
CA LYS A 135 -14.12 -57.28 -2.24
C LYS A 135 -13.52 -58.57 -2.81
N ASP A 136 -12.29 -58.53 -3.30
CA ASP A 136 -11.28 -59.60 -3.22
C ASP A 136 -10.02 -59.09 -3.94
N GLY A 137 -8.79 -59.34 -3.51
CA GLY A 137 -8.28 -60.23 -2.47
C GLY A 137 -6.76 -60.22 -2.62
N SER A 138 -6.08 -60.29 -1.49
CA SER A 138 -4.64 -60.21 -1.23
C SER A 138 -3.81 -61.38 -1.77
N ASP A 139 -2.49 -61.17 -1.96
CA ASP A 139 -1.40 -61.78 -1.14
C ASP A 139 -0.01 -61.44 -1.73
N GLN A 140 0.89 -60.81 -0.97
CA GLN A 140 2.00 -61.37 -0.16
C GLN A 140 3.11 -62.06 -0.98
N ALA A 141 4.42 -62.00 -0.69
CA ALA A 141 5.28 -61.35 0.32
C ALA A 141 6.77 -61.68 -0.02
N GLN A 142 7.70 -61.21 0.84
CA GLN A 142 9.09 -61.68 1.08
C GLN A 142 10.20 -61.12 0.17
N GLY A 143 11.36 -60.66 0.67
CA GLY A 143 11.89 -60.58 2.04
C GLY A 143 13.41 -60.25 2.00
N CYS A 144 13.90 -59.58 3.07
CA CYS A 144 15.22 -59.65 3.76
C CYS A 144 16.56 -59.60 2.95
N THR A 145 17.71 -59.07 3.40
CA THR A 145 18.26 -58.40 4.61
C THR A 145 19.76 -58.07 4.33
N GLU A 146 20.40 -57.27 5.22
CA GLU A 146 21.86 -57.20 5.53
C GLU A 146 22.78 -56.38 4.57
N SER A 147 23.81 -55.61 4.96
CA SER A 147 24.51 -55.28 6.22
C SER A 147 25.47 -54.08 5.92
N ALA A 148 25.55 -53.03 6.75
CA ALA A 148 26.54 -52.77 7.82
C ALA A 148 27.82 -51.96 7.42
N ALA A 149 27.88 -50.75 8.01
CA ALA A 149 29.00 -50.12 8.74
C ALA A 149 30.38 -49.81 8.11
N GLY A 150 30.81 -48.56 8.32
CA GLY A 150 32.20 -48.10 8.39
C GLY A 150 32.27 -46.66 8.93
N ALA A 151 32.96 -46.45 10.04
CA ALA A 151 32.95 -45.23 10.87
C ALA A 151 34.31 -44.49 10.89
N GLU A 152 34.25 -43.15 10.96
CA GLU A 152 35.13 -42.16 11.65
C GLU A 152 36.65 -42.03 11.30
N PRO A 153 37.41 -41.03 11.81
CA PRO A 153 37.22 -39.55 11.80
C PRO A 153 38.54 -38.78 11.49
N ALA A 154 38.54 -37.43 11.36
CA ALA A 154 39.72 -36.60 11.69
C ALA A 154 39.40 -35.10 11.80
N ARG A 155 39.94 -34.49 12.87
CA ARG A 155 39.93 -33.06 13.23
C ARG A 155 41.01 -32.28 12.46
N GLY A 156 40.81 -30.96 12.36
CA GLY A 156 41.86 -29.97 12.10
C GLY A 156 41.33 -28.56 12.36
N GLU A 157 41.62 -28.01 13.54
CA GLU A 157 41.59 -26.57 13.82
C GLU A 157 42.81 -25.93 13.16
N ASP A 158 42.65 -24.75 12.56
CA ASP A 158 43.70 -23.74 12.52
C ASP A 158 43.05 -22.35 12.54
N THR A 159 43.58 -21.52 13.43
CA THR A 159 43.23 -20.12 13.68
C THR A 159 44.25 -19.25 12.98
N GLU A 160 43.86 -18.17 12.30
CA GLU A 160 44.68 -16.95 12.19
C GLU A 160 43.86 -15.73 11.70
N THR A 161 43.76 -14.76 12.62
CA THR A 161 43.94 -13.30 12.46
C THR A 161 43.15 -12.48 11.41
N ALA A 162 42.38 -11.52 11.94
CA ALA A 162 41.83 -10.35 11.24
C ALA A 162 42.94 -9.34 10.84
N PRO A 163 42.67 -8.39 9.90
CA PRO A 163 42.18 -7.08 10.35
C PRO A 163 41.22 -6.34 9.37
N GLY A 164 40.39 -5.44 9.92
CA GLY A 164 40.12 -4.12 9.31
C GLY A 164 38.81 -3.90 8.54
N GLU A 165 37.84 -3.26 9.22
CA GLU A 165 36.88 -2.20 8.78
C GLU A 165 36.08 -2.34 7.46
N VAL A 166 34.74 -2.31 7.56
CA VAL A 166 33.84 -1.19 7.16
C VAL A 166 32.45 -1.42 7.81
N PRO A 167 31.83 -0.46 8.54
CA PRO A 167 30.46 -0.63 9.02
C PRO A 167 29.46 -0.29 7.91
N GLN A 168 28.75 -1.31 7.40
CA GLN A 168 27.57 -1.12 6.55
C GLN A 168 26.41 -0.59 7.40
N GLN A 169 25.90 0.57 6.99
CA GLN A 169 24.67 1.18 7.48
C GLN A 169 23.51 0.19 7.28
N ARG A 170 22.75 -0.04 8.36
CA ARG A 170 21.50 -0.81 8.32
C ARG A 170 20.40 0.12 7.82
N ASP A 171 19.92 -0.14 6.62
CA ASP A 171 18.70 0.47 6.10
C ASP A 171 17.50 -0.01 6.90
N HIS A 172 16.73 0.95 7.43
CA HIS A 172 15.44 0.70 8.05
C HIS A 172 14.43 0.39 6.94
N GLU A 173 14.18 -0.89 6.71
CA GLU A 173 13.04 -1.36 5.92
C GLU A 173 11.73 -1.05 6.65
N ASP A 174 10.75 -0.61 5.85
CA ASP A 174 9.37 -0.33 6.25
C ASP A 174 8.78 -1.48 7.07
N SER A 175 8.18 -1.14 8.21
CA SER A 175 7.44 -2.08 9.05
C SER A 175 6.23 -2.63 8.27
N GLU A 176 6.37 -3.87 7.82
CA GLU A 176 5.26 -4.73 7.42
C GLU A 176 4.41 -5.06 8.66
N ARG A 177 3.17 -4.58 8.71
CA ARG A 177 2.17 -5.09 9.66
C ARG A 177 1.56 -6.37 9.09
N ALA A 178 1.91 -7.49 9.71
CA ALA A 178 1.19 -8.76 9.60
C ALA A 178 0.10 -8.82 10.68
N ASP A 179 -1.16 -8.95 10.25
CA ASP A 179 -2.30 -9.24 11.13
C ASP A 179 -2.35 -10.73 11.51
N ALA A 180 -2.54 -11.02 12.79
CA ALA A 180 -2.93 -12.33 13.32
C ALA A 180 -3.89 -12.15 14.52
N PRO A 181 -4.73 -13.14 14.85
CA PRO A 181 -6.12 -12.90 15.23
C PRO A 181 -6.39 -12.77 16.74
N ASP A 182 -7.57 -12.18 16.96
CA ASP A 182 -8.36 -11.98 18.17
C ASP A 182 -8.31 -13.11 19.22
N ALA A 183 -8.12 -12.70 20.47
CA ALA A 183 -8.51 -13.44 21.66
C ALA A 183 -8.99 -12.44 22.74
N SER A 184 -10.30 -12.26 22.79
CA SER A 184 -11.05 -11.66 23.90
C SER A 184 -10.62 -12.20 25.27
N HIS A 185 -10.48 -11.35 26.27
CA HIS A 185 -10.88 -11.61 27.67
C HIS A 185 -11.12 -10.27 28.40
N GLY A 186 -12.17 -10.25 29.22
CA GLY A 186 -12.89 -9.06 29.66
C GLY A 186 -12.28 -8.27 30.83
N GLY A 187 -12.76 -7.04 30.96
CA GLY A 187 -12.47 -6.13 32.07
C GLY A 187 -13.50 -5.00 32.09
N SER A 188 -14.47 -5.13 32.99
CA SER A 188 -15.55 -4.20 33.31
C SER A 188 -15.05 -2.87 33.89
N GLY A 189 -15.66 -1.76 33.48
CA GLY A 189 -15.54 -0.45 34.14
C GLY A 189 -16.58 0.54 33.62
N ASP A 190 -17.34 1.13 34.54
CA ASP A 190 -18.58 1.90 34.38
C ASP A 190 -18.58 3.07 33.39
N GLU A 191 -19.60 3.14 32.53
CA GLU A 191 -20.03 4.39 31.87
C GLU A 191 -21.42 4.81 32.34
N ALA A 192 -21.47 5.96 33.01
CA ALA A 192 -22.68 6.64 33.41
C ALA A 192 -23.38 7.27 32.19
N LYS A 193 -24.66 6.90 31.99
CA LYS A 193 -25.58 7.51 31.02
C LYS A 193 -26.02 8.91 31.46
N ALA A 194 -25.85 9.88 30.57
CA ALA A 194 -26.72 11.05 30.41
C ALA A 194 -26.57 11.49 28.94
N GLY A 195 -27.57 11.82 28.14
CA GLY A 195 -29.00 12.03 28.29
C GLY A 195 -29.40 12.73 26.99
N ASP A 196 -30.32 12.14 26.23
CA ASP A 196 -30.76 12.59 24.91
C ASP A 196 -31.37 13.99 24.95
N GLY A 197 -31.03 14.83 23.97
CA GLY A 197 -31.36 16.25 23.98
C GLY A 197 -31.13 16.96 22.65
N ARG A 198 -32.14 16.87 21.78
CA ARG A 198 -32.52 17.79 20.68
C ARG A 198 -31.66 17.78 19.40
N LYS A 199 -32.24 17.14 18.39
CA LYS A 199 -32.01 17.39 16.96
C LYS A 199 -32.18 18.88 16.63
N GLY A 200 -31.05 19.55 16.42
CA GLY A 200 -30.95 20.83 15.71
C GLY A 200 -30.49 20.59 14.27
N GLU A 201 -31.00 21.42 13.38
CA GLU A 201 -30.86 21.35 11.92
C GLU A 201 -29.41 21.48 11.44
N GLY A 202 -29.06 20.67 10.43
CA GLY A 202 -27.79 20.75 9.70
C GLY A 202 -26.68 19.88 10.26
N ASP A 203 -26.82 18.54 10.21
CA ASP A 203 -25.76 17.59 10.53
C ASP A 203 -24.64 17.68 9.47
N THR A 204 -23.81 18.71 9.62
CA THR A 204 -22.53 18.81 8.93
C THR A 204 -21.60 17.90 9.72
N SER A 205 -21.62 16.61 9.39
CA SER A 205 -20.83 15.59 10.08
C SER A 205 -19.38 16.09 10.25
N VAL A 206 -18.94 16.25 11.50
CA VAL A 206 -17.57 16.70 11.80
C VAL A 206 -16.59 15.71 11.17
N LEU A 207 -15.70 16.21 10.31
CA LEU A 207 -14.70 15.37 9.65
C LEU A 207 -13.77 14.75 10.69
N LYS A 208 -13.38 13.50 10.42
CA LYS A 208 -12.37 12.82 11.19
C LYS A 208 -11.02 12.91 10.50
N PHE A 209 -9.94 13.02 11.27
CA PHE A 209 -8.61 13.13 10.70
C PHE A 209 -7.54 12.39 11.48
N ARG A 210 -6.42 12.12 10.81
CA ARG A 210 -5.15 11.75 11.43
C ARG A 210 -4.01 12.59 10.88
N VAL A 211 -2.93 12.68 11.65
CA VAL A 211 -1.65 13.23 11.20
C VAL A 211 -0.64 12.10 11.13
N THR A 212 0.02 11.96 9.99
CA THR A 212 1.12 11.02 9.80
C THR A 212 2.40 11.82 9.60
N CYS A 213 3.35 11.66 10.53
CA CYS A 213 4.65 12.30 10.43
C CYS A 213 5.72 11.30 9.98
N ASN A 214 6.38 11.59 8.87
CA ASN A 214 7.54 10.83 8.41
C ASN A 214 8.78 11.70 8.57
N ARG A 215 9.72 11.26 9.40
CA ARG A 215 10.93 12.03 9.73
C ARG A 215 12.16 11.27 9.32
N ALA A 216 13.10 11.98 8.70
CA ALA A 216 14.40 11.44 8.36
C ALA A 216 15.50 12.49 8.54
N GLY A 217 16.64 12.07 9.08
CA GLY A 217 17.75 12.93 9.45
C GLY A 217 18.02 12.89 10.94
N ASP A 218 19.27 13.20 11.31
CA ASP A 218 19.80 12.91 12.65
C ASP A 218 19.82 14.15 13.55
N LYS A 219 19.44 15.32 13.02
CA LYS A 219 19.57 16.62 13.68
C LYS A 219 18.31 17.07 14.43
N HIS A 220 17.26 16.25 14.46
CA HIS A 220 15.98 16.62 15.08
C HIS A 220 15.94 16.22 16.56
N SER A 221 15.57 17.17 17.42
CA SER A 221 15.45 16.97 18.88
C SER A 221 14.13 16.32 19.33
N PHE A 222 13.28 15.89 18.38
CA PHE A 222 11.95 15.31 18.62
C PHE A 222 11.71 14.04 17.80
N THR A 223 10.75 13.24 18.23
CA THR A 223 10.30 12.03 17.52
C THR A 223 9.17 12.34 16.55
N SER A 224 8.95 11.47 15.56
CA SER A 224 7.84 11.63 14.60
C SER A 224 6.47 11.62 15.29
N ASN A 225 6.31 10.82 16.33
CA ASN A 225 5.06 10.73 17.08
C ASN A 225 4.76 12.02 17.86
N GLU A 226 5.79 12.65 18.43
CA GLU A 226 5.65 13.95 19.12
C GLU A 226 5.26 15.05 18.14
N ALA A 227 5.95 15.14 16.99
CA ALA A 227 5.60 16.08 15.94
C ALA A 227 4.17 15.86 15.42
N ALA A 228 3.77 14.61 15.18
CA ALA A 228 2.41 14.28 14.74
C ALA A 228 1.34 14.66 15.77
N ARG A 229 1.62 14.44 17.07
CA ARG A 229 0.70 14.75 18.17
C ARG A 229 0.49 16.25 18.30
N ASP A 230 1.58 17.03 18.36
CA ASP A 230 1.55 18.46 18.61
C ASP A 230 0.98 19.20 17.38
N PHE A 231 1.48 18.86 16.18
CA PHE A 231 0.91 19.35 14.92
C PHE A 231 -0.57 18.95 14.77
N GLY A 232 -0.95 17.73 15.16
CA GLY A 232 -2.34 17.26 15.17
C GLY A 232 -3.23 18.04 16.13
N GLY A 233 -2.73 18.40 17.31
CA GLY A 233 -3.42 19.27 18.26
C GLY A 233 -3.72 20.65 17.63
N ALA A 234 -2.74 21.24 16.95
CA ALA A 234 -2.92 22.51 16.25
C ALA A 234 -3.92 22.41 15.06
N VAL A 235 -3.90 21.30 14.30
CA VAL A 235 -4.89 21.02 13.24
C VAL A 235 -6.30 20.87 13.83
N GLN A 236 -6.44 20.17 14.95
CA GLN A 236 -7.72 20.03 15.66
C GLN A 236 -8.23 21.38 16.16
N GLU A 237 -7.38 22.23 16.74
CA GLU A 237 -7.76 23.58 17.18
C GLU A 237 -8.22 24.44 15.98
N HIS A 238 -7.49 24.36 14.86
CA HIS A 238 -7.76 25.19 13.69
C HIS A 238 -9.04 24.80 12.94
N PHE A 239 -9.27 23.49 12.74
CA PHE A 239 -10.40 22.99 11.94
C PHE A 239 -11.57 22.42 12.74
N GLN A 240 -11.39 22.20 14.05
CA GLN A 240 -12.36 21.53 14.92
C GLN A 240 -12.73 20.11 14.45
N TRP A 241 -11.83 19.45 13.72
CA TRP A 241 -11.98 18.05 13.30
C TRP A 241 -11.75 17.07 14.45
N LYS A 242 -12.34 15.88 14.37
CA LYS A 242 -12.16 14.84 15.39
C LYS A 242 -10.96 13.95 15.04
N ALA A 243 -9.99 13.82 15.94
CA ALA A 243 -8.89 12.87 15.75
C ALA A 243 -9.40 11.41 15.78
N ASP A 244 -9.05 10.61 14.78
CA ASP A 244 -9.37 9.18 14.68
C ASP A 244 -8.21 8.47 13.95
N MET A 245 -7.45 7.61 14.65
CA MET A 245 -6.27 6.97 14.06
C MET A 245 -6.60 5.79 13.15
N THR A 246 -7.86 5.33 13.17
CA THR A 246 -8.31 4.13 12.47
C THR A 246 -9.28 4.48 11.35
N ASN A 247 -10.34 5.23 11.64
CA ASN A 247 -11.41 5.58 10.71
C ASN A 247 -11.46 7.10 10.48
N PHE A 248 -10.43 7.62 9.81
CA PHE A 248 -10.33 9.03 9.43
C PHE A 248 -10.84 9.28 8.00
N ASP A 249 -11.32 10.49 7.76
CA ASP A 249 -11.67 10.98 6.41
C ASP A 249 -10.46 11.67 5.76
N VAL A 250 -9.71 12.45 6.54
CA VAL A 250 -8.56 13.24 6.11
C VAL A 250 -7.28 12.68 6.73
N GLU A 251 -6.26 12.44 5.91
CA GLU A 251 -4.91 12.20 6.40
C GLU A 251 -4.03 13.40 6.05
N VAL A 252 -3.51 14.06 7.07
CA VAL A 252 -2.55 15.16 6.92
C VAL A 252 -1.15 14.58 7.06
N LEU A 253 -0.29 14.85 6.10
CA LEU A 253 1.08 14.36 6.04
C LEU A 253 2.03 15.47 6.47
N LEU A 254 2.88 15.17 7.45
CA LEU A 254 4.01 16.00 7.84
C LEU A 254 5.30 15.24 7.50
N ASN A 255 5.91 15.56 6.35
CA ASN A 255 7.17 14.95 5.94
C ASN A 255 8.32 15.89 6.30
N ILE A 256 9.24 15.42 7.14
CA ILE A 256 10.42 16.17 7.56
C ILE A 256 11.65 15.39 7.09
N HIS A 257 12.50 16.04 6.28
CA HIS A 257 13.75 15.46 5.84
C HIS A 257 14.91 16.44 5.98
N ASN A 258 15.84 16.19 6.90
CA ASN A 258 16.90 17.15 7.25
C ASN A 258 16.30 18.53 7.57
N ASN A 259 16.49 19.52 6.69
CA ASN A 259 15.94 20.87 6.82
C ASN A 259 14.73 21.11 5.91
N GLU A 260 14.25 20.08 5.20
CA GLU A 260 13.07 20.19 4.34
C GLU A 260 11.82 19.77 5.11
N VAL A 261 10.76 20.57 5.01
CA VAL A 261 9.44 20.26 5.58
C VAL A 261 8.39 20.35 4.48
N VAL A 262 7.64 19.27 4.28
CA VAL A 262 6.54 19.20 3.34
C VAL A 262 5.28 18.83 4.08
N VAL A 263 4.31 19.75 4.10
CA VAL A 263 2.96 19.49 4.60
C VAL A 263 2.06 19.17 3.42
N GLY A 264 1.29 18.10 3.53
CA GLY A 264 0.38 17.65 2.47
C GLY A 264 -0.90 17.02 2.99
N ILE A 265 -1.83 16.73 2.09
CA ILE A 265 -3.05 15.97 2.37
C ILE A 265 -3.08 14.75 1.47
N ALA A 266 -3.23 13.56 2.04
CA ALA A 266 -3.25 12.32 1.27
C ALA A 266 -4.45 12.26 0.32
N LEU A 267 -4.20 11.87 -0.93
CA LEU A 267 -5.23 11.66 -1.95
C LEU A 267 -5.57 10.17 -2.10
N THR A 268 -4.62 9.28 -1.83
CA THR A 268 -4.81 7.82 -1.79
C THR A 268 -5.09 7.35 -0.37
N GLU A 269 -6.02 6.40 -0.23
CA GLU A 269 -6.32 5.73 1.06
C GLU A 269 -5.50 4.44 1.18
N GLU A 270 -5.53 3.63 0.13
CA GLU A 270 -4.65 2.49 -0.07
C GLU A 270 -3.62 2.83 -1.14
N SER A 271 -2.40 2.31 -0.98
CA SER A 271 -1.33 2.52 -1.95
C SER A 271 -1.67 1.88 -3.30
N LEU A 272 -1.33 2.59 -4.38
CA LEU A 272 -1.64 2.22 -5.76
C LEU A 272 -0.95 0.92 -6.21
N HIS A 273 0.10 0.44 -5.51
CA HIS A 273 0.72 -0.86 -5.80
C HIS A 273 -0.26 -2.04 -5.61
N ARG A 274 -1.36 -1.87 -4.87
CA ARG A 274 -2.39 -2.90 -4.61
C ARG A 274 -3.49 -2.95 -5.68
N ARG A 275 -3.32 -2.25 -6.81
CA ARG A 275 -4.34 -2.13 -7.85
C ARG A 275 -4.75 -3.45 -8.53
N ASN A 276 -3.76 -4.31 -8.79
CA ASN A 276 -3.90 -5.47 -9.67
C ASN A 276 -3.73 -6.81 -8.92
N ILE A 277 -3.08 -6.80 -7.76
CA ILE A 277 -2.79 -8.01 -6.98
C ILE A 277 -3.64 -8.01 -5.71
N THR A 278 -4.38 -9.09 -5.49
CA THR A 278 -5.21 -9.30 -4.28
C THR A 278 -4.80 -10.54 -3.49
N HIS A 279 -4.13 -11.50 -4.12
CA HIS A 279 -3.58 -12.71 -3.53
C HIS A 279 -2.07 -12.59 -3.47
N PHE A 280 -1.58 -12.06 -2.36
CA PHE A 280 -0.16 -11.89 -2.07
C PHE A 280 0.49 -13.20 -1.64
N GLY A 281 1.78 -13.31 -1.90
CA GLY A 281 2.68 -14.32 -1.38
C GLY A 281 3.81 -13.71 -0.56
N PRO A 282 4.73 -14.53 -0.03
CA PRO A 282 5.77 -14.09 0.90
C PRO A 282 6.66 -12.98 0.33
N THR A 283 6.87 -12.97 -0.98
CA THR A 283 7.80 -12.08 -1.69
C THR A 283 7.16 -11.49 -2.94
N THR A 284 5.86 -11.18 -2.89
CA THR A 284 5.17 -10.58 -4.03
C THR A 284 5.77 -9.22 -4.37
N LEU A 285 6.31 -9.10 -5.58
CA LEU A 285 6.81 -7.85 -6.13
C LEU A 285 5.67 -6.80 -6.18
N ARG A 286 5.96 -5.56 -5.74
CA ARG A 286 5.01 -4.44 -5.86
C ARG A 286 4.71 -4.16 -7.34
N SER A 287 3.44 -3.95 -7.67
CA SER A 287 3.01 -3.68 -9.06
C SER A 287 3.67 -2.43 -9.66
N THR A 288 3.96 -1.43 -8.84
CA THR A 288 4.65 -0.18 -9.23
C THR A 288 6.10 -0.44 -9.65
N LEU A 289 6.79 -1.34 -8.95
CA LEU A 289 8.13 -1.78 -9.31
C LEU A 289 8.12 -2.66 -10.56
N ALA A 290 7.17 -3.59 -10.67
CA ALA A 290 6.98 -4.41 -11.87
C ALA A 290 6.76 -3.54 -13.13
N TYR A 291 5.89 -2.53 -13.03
CA TYR A 291 5.68 -1.54 -14.09
C TYR A 291 6.95 -0.79 -14.45
N GLY A 292 7.68 -0.31 -13.44
CA GLY A 292 8.94 0.39 -13.62
C GLY A 292 9.96 -0.46 -14.39
N MET A 293 10.14 -1.72 -14.00
CA MET A 293 11.03 -2.67 -14.66
C MET A 293 10.65 -2.88 -16.12
N LEU A 294 9.38 -3.16 -16.39
CA LEU A 294 8.89 -3.35 -17.75
C LEU A 294 9.13 -2.11 -18.62
N ARG A 295 8.90 -0.92 -18.07
CA ARG A 295 9.10 0.33 -18.82
C ARG A 295 10.56 0.59 -19.19
N LEU A 296 11.50 0.17 -18.35
CA LEU A 296 12.93 0.24 -18.66
C LEU A 296 13.34 -0.72 -19.79
N CYS A 297 12.58 -1.80 -20.02
CA CYS A 297 12.79 -2.71 -21.14
C CYS A 297 12.27 -2.17 -22.47
N ASP A 298 11.53 -1.05 -22.48
CA ASP A 298 10.90 -0.43 -23.64
C ASP A 298 10.17 -1.44 -24.57
N PRO A 299 9.14 -2.16 -24.08
CA PRO A 299 8.49 -3.23 -24.82
C PRO A 299 7.80 -2.69 -26.06
N GLN A 300 8.06 -3.32 -27.21
CA GLN A 300 7.46 -2.97 -28.48
C GLN A 300 6.24 -3.86 -28.77
N PRO A 301 5.26 -3.36 -29.55
CA PRO A 301 4.14 -4.19 -30.00
C PRO A 301 4.65 -5.48 -30.65
N THR A 302 3.99 -6.61 -30.37
CA THR A 302 4.34 -7.98 -30.79
C THR A 302 5.52 -8.65 -30.08
N ASP A 303 6.20 -7.96 -29.16
CA ASP A 303 7.23 -8.59 -28.33
C ASP A 303 6.68 -9.73 -27.47
N ILE A 304 7.51 -10.74 -27.22
CA ILE A 304 7.19 -11.86 -26.33
C ILE A 304 7.92 -11.63 -25.00
N ILE A 305 7.15 -11.37 -23.94
CA ILE A 305 7.67 -11.17 -22.58
C ILE A 305 7.48 -12.47 -21.81
N ILE A 306 8.58 -13.02 -21.28
CA ILE A 306 8.57 -14.29 -20.55
C ILE A 306 9.05 -14.05 -19.12
N ASP A 307 8.21 -14.40 -18.14
CA ASP A 307 8.55 -14.45 -16.73
C ASP A 307 8.55 -15.91 -16.24
N PRO A 308 9.70 -16.60 -16.22
CA PRO A 308 9.80 -18.01 -15.87
C PRO A 308 9.77 -18.27 -14.35
N MET A 309 9.75 -17.22 -13.52
CA MET A 309 9.72 -17.29 -12.06
C MET A 309 8.69 -16.29 -11.51
N CYS A 310 7.47 -16.38 -12.04
CA CYS A 310 6.50 -15.29 -11.93
C CYS A 310 5.89 -15.10 -10.54
N GLY A 311 6.07 -16.07 -9.63
CA GLY A 311 5.51 -16.01 -8.29
C GLY A 311 4.00 -15.80 -8.32
N THR A 312 3.54 -14.66 -7.79
CA THR A 312 2.11 -14.28 -7.82
C THR A 312 1.67 -13.56 -9.11
N GLY A 313 2.55 -13.44 -10.10
CA GLY A 313 2.26 -12.91 -11.43
C GLY A 313 2.36 -11.39 -11.56
N ALA A 314 3.13 -10.69 -10.72
CA ALA A 314 3.16 -9.22 -10.71
C ALA A 314 3.60 -8.62 -12.05
N ILE A 315 4.72 -9.10 -12.62
CA ILE A 315 5.27 -8.65 -13.90
C ILE A 315 4.30 -8.96 -15.06
N PRO A 316 3.86 -10.21 -15.30
CA PRO A 316 2.99 -10.51 -16.44
C PRO A 316 1.62 -9.84 -16.35
N ILE A 317 1.06 -9.68 -15.13
CA ILE A 317 -0.22 -8.97 -14.95
C ILE A 317 -0.05 -7.48 -15.28
N GLU A 318 0.98 -6.83 -14.76
CA GLU A 318 1.21 -5.41 -15.04
C GLU A 318 1.53 -5.19 -16.52
N GLY A 319 2.36 -6.07 -17.09
CA GLY A 319 2.72 -6.11 -18.51
C GLY A 319 1.51 -6.23 -19.42
N ALA A 320 0.66 -7.23 -19.20
CA ALA A 320 -0.53 -7.42 -20.02
C ALA A 320 -1.54 -6.26 -19.89
N THR A 321 -1.54 -5.55 -18.76
CA THR A 321 -2.46 -4.43 -18.55
C THR A 321 -2.01 -3.14 -19.24
N GLU A 322 -0.69 -2.89 -19.35
CA GLU A 322 -0.17 -1.68 -20.01
C GLU A 322 0.24 -1.91 -21.47
N TRP A 323 0.84 -3.06 -21.77
CA TRP A 323 1.28 -3.45 -23.12
C TRP A 323 0.45 -4.64 -23.63
N PRO A 324 -0.85 -4.43 -23.96
CA PRO A 324 -1.74 -5.49 -24.42
C PRO A 324 -1.38 -6.02 -25.81
N SER A 325 -0.56 -5.29 -26.56
CA SER A 325 -0.05 -5.71 -27.88
C SER A 325 1.17 -6.62 -27.80
N CYS A 326 1.75 -6.85 -26.62
CA CYS A 326 2.79 -7.84 -26.40
C CYS A 326 2.18 -9.18 -25.99
N TYR A 327 2.89 -10.29 -26.23
CA TYR A 327 2.50 -11.62 -25.79
C TYR A 327 3.20 -11.96 -24.47
N HIS A 328 2.44 -12.24 -23.42
CA HIS A 328 2.97 -12.46 -22.07
C HIS A 328 2.88 -13.94 -21.70
N ILE A 329 4.01 -14.55 -21.36
CA ILE A 329 4.11 -15.93 -20.90
C ILE A 329 4.67 -15.91 -19.48
N ALA A 330 4.04 -16.65 -18.57
CA ALA A 330 4.47 -16.71 -17.18
C ALA A 330 4.42 -18.14 -16.66
N GLY A 331 5.40 -18.51 -15.85
CA GLY A 331 5.47 -19.80 -15.19
C GLY A 331 6.21 -19.71 -13.86
N ASP A 332 6.00 -20.70 -13.01
CA ASP A 332 6.73 -20.84 -11.75
C ASP A 332 6.81 -22.34 -11.42
N ASN A 333 7.89 -22.78 -10.78
CA ASN A 333 8.04 -24.18 -10.39
C ASN A 333 7.16 -24.55 -9.19
N ASN A 334 6.68 -23.55 -8.44
CA ASN A 334 5.82 -23.74 -7.27
C ASN A 334 4.34 -23.70 -7.69
N PRO A 335 3.59 -24.82 -7.58
CA PRO A 335 2.18 -24.86 -7.96
C PRO A 335 1.30 -23.87 -7.19
N GLN A 336 1.66 -23.54 -5.94
CA GLN A 336 0.90 -22.57 -5.14
C GLN A 336 1.08 -21.13 -5.65
N ALA A 337 2.27 -20.81 -6.18
CA ALA A 337 2.54 -19.51 -6.78
C ALA A 337 1.69 -19.32 -8.05
N VAL A 338 1.71 -20.31 -8.95
CA VAL A 338 0.88 -20.35 -10.16
C VAL A 338 -0.62 -20.25 -9.83
N LYS A 339 -1.09 -20.96 -8.79
CA LYS A 339 -2.49 -20.86 -8.33
C LYS A 339 -2.85 -19.46 -7.85
N ARG A 340 -1.95 -18.78 -7.13
CA ARG A 340 -2.16 -17.38 -6.70
C ARG A 340 -2.17 -16.42 -7.88
N ALA A 341 -1.26 -16.59 -8.85
CA ALA A 341 -1.25 -15.82 -10.09
C ALA A 341 -2.57 -15.97 -10.86
N ALA A 342 -3.08 -17.20 -11.02
CA ALA A 342 -4.37 -17.46 -11.65
C ALA A 342 -5.55 -16.79 -10.91
N ASN A 343 -5.52 -16.80 -9.57
CA ASN A 343 -6.52 -16.10 -8.76
C ASN A 343 -6.43 -14.57 -8.91
N ASN A 344 -5.23 -14.00 -9.00
CA ASN A 344 -5.03 -12.58 -9.26
C ASN A 344 -5.61 -12.17 -10.63
N ILE A 345 -5.33 -12.95 -11.67
CA ILE A 345 -5.91 -12.75 -13.00
C ILE A 345 -7.44 -12.82 -12.94
N SER A 346 -7.99 -13.84 -12.29
CA SER A 346 -9.44 -13.99 -12.14
C SER A 346 -10.09 -12.82 -11.39
N SER A 347 -9.44 -12.32 -10.34
CA SER A 347 -9.86 -11.14 -9.58
C SER A 347 -9.86 -9.88 -10.45
N LEU A 348 -8.84 -9.70 -11.27
CA LEU A 348 -8.71 -8.58 -12.20
C LEU A 348 -9.79 -8.60 -13.30
N LEU A 349 -10.04 -9.77 -13.91
CA LEU A 349 -11.07 -9.93 -14.94
C LEU A 349 -12.46 -9.58 -14.40
N LYS A 350 -12.83 -10.13 -13.23
CA LYS A 350 -14.09 -9.77 -12.54
C LYS A 350 -14.19 -8.28 -12.24
N LYS A 351 -13.07 -7.63 -11.91
CA LYS A 351 -13.03 -6.19 -11.64
C LYS A 351 -13.25 -5.36 -12.91
N ASN A 352 -12.84 -5.85 -14.07
CA ASN A 352 -13.03 -5.18 -15.35
C ASN A 352 -14.45 -5.36 -15.88
N GLU A 353 -15.03 -6.55 -15.76
CA GLU A 353 -16.44 -6.82 -16.11
C GLU A 353 -17.41 -5.92 -15.34
N ASN A 354 -17.11 -5.58 -14.08
CA ASN A 354 -17.94 -4.70 -13.25
C ASN A 354 -17.76 -3.19 -13.55
N LYS A 355 -16.83 -2.82 -14.44
CA LYS A 355 -16.58 -1.42 -14.82
C LYS A 355 -17.23 -1.04 -16.16
N GLU A 356 -17.42 -2.01 -17.04
CA GLU A 356 -18.29 -1.90 -18.23
C GLU A 356 -19.76 -1.90 -17.80
#